data_AF-A0A968ZHE2-F1
#
_entry.id   AF-A0A968ZHE2-F1
#
_cell.length_a   1.000
_cell.length_b   1.000
_cell.length_c   1.000
_cell.angle_alpha   90.00
_cell.angle_beta   90.00
_cell.angle_gamma   90.00
#
_symmetry.space_group_name_H-M   'P 1'
#
loop_
_entity.id
_entity.type
_entity.pdbx_description
1 polymer ?
#
loop_
_entity_poly.entity_id
_entity_poly.type
_entity_poly.pdbx_seq_one_letter_code
_entity_poly.pdbx_strand_id
1 'polypeptide(L)'
;MRLRPSADIRAPGIYQTFDSVARPPLTIADTRITGFVGVAQKGPMNEPVKLNNWDEFLEIFGLTTDSYLADSVYGFFSNGGRSCWVVRVAHCAPRGTMPKVNQASCAEQVQIDDWAKPSLKIRALNEGTWGNSIWFRCLHATGASALLTRDLDIGAVRRRSTRCAASRSARWSGSMIATTPTMC
;
A
#
# COMPACT_ATOMS: atom_id res chain seq x y z
N MET A 1 -26.42 -4.64 -47.09
CA MET A 1 -27.33 -5.78 -46.83
C MET A 1 -28.71 -5.19 -46.59
N ARG A 2 -29.64 -5.29 -47.56
CA ARG A 2 -30.98 -4.67 -47.47
C ARG A 2 -31.79 -5.40 -46.39
N LEU A 3 -32.26 -4.69 -45.38
CA LEU A 3 -33.35 -5.19 -44.54
C LEU A 3 -34.59 -5.31 -45.44
N ARG A 4 -35.00 -6.53 -45.74
CA ARG A 4 -36.28 -6.76 -46.43
C ARG A 4 -37.41 -6.51 -45.41
N PRO A 5 -38.53 -5.92 -45.85
CA PRO A 5 -39.61 -5.52 -44.95
C PRO A 5 -40.17 -6.76 -44.26
N SER A 6 -40.39 -6.65 -42.94
CA SER A 6 -41.24 -7.55 -42.19
C SER A 6 -42.65 -7.51 -42.78
N ALA A 7 -42.95 -8.37 -43.73
CA ALA A 7 -44.29 -8.49 -44.30
C ALA A 7 -44.54 -9.92 -44.81
N ASP A 8 -45.55 -10.51 -44.17
CA ASP A 8 -46.34 -11.68 -44.55
C ASP A 8 -45.83 -13.08 -44.15
N ILE A 9 -45.79 -13.31 -42.84
CA ILE A 9 -45.90 -14.64 -42.24
C ILE A 9 -47.38 -15.05 -42.34
N ARG A 10 -47.70 -16.08 -43.14
CA ARG A 10 -49.07 -16.62 -43.28
C ARG A 10 -49.10 -18.15 -43.19
N ALA A 11 -50.24 -18.63 -42.67
CA ALA A 11 -50.55 -19.98 -42.17
C ALA A 11 -49.86 -20.32 -40.82
N PRO A 12 -50.57 -20.99 -39.89
CA PRO A 12 -49.99 -21.33 -38.59
C PRO A 12 -48.83 -22.31 -38.76
N GLY A 13 -47.63 -21.90 -38.34
CA GLY A 13 -46.39 -22.65 -38.48
C GLY A 13 -45.25 -22.05 -37.64
N ILE A 14 -44.19 -22.83 -37.43
CA ILE A 14 -43.00 -22.40 -36.67
C ILE A 14 -41.96 -21.87 -37.66
N TYR A 15 -41.63 -20.58 -37.56
CA TYR A 15 -40.63 -19.93 -38.41
C TYR A 15 -39.37 -19.65 -37.61
N GLN A 16 -38.21 -19.98 -38.19
CA GLN A 16 -36.92 -19.69 -37.59
C GLN A 16 -36.46 -18.29 -38.02
N THR A 17 -36.31 -17.39 -37.06
CA THR A 17 -35.63 -16.11 -37.27
C THR A 17 -34.18 -16.27 -36.86
N PHE A 18 -33.26 -16.10 -37.82
CA PHE A 18 -31.83 -16.07 -37.52
C PHE A 18 -31.48 -14.67 -37.03
N ASP A 19 -31.44 -14.49 -35.72
CA ASP A 19 -30.78 -13.32 -35.14
C ASP A 19 -29.27 -13.49 -35.31
N SER A 20 -28.58 -12.50 -35.86
CA SER A 20 -27.13 -12.57 -36.02
C SER A 20 -26.49 -12.41 -34.65
N VAL A 21 -26.17 -13.52 -33.98
CA VAL A 21 -25.43 -13.49 -32.71
C VAL A 21 -24.04 -12.93 -32.99
N ALA A 22 -23.83 -11.65 -32.67
CA ALA A 22 -22.51 -11.05 -32.66
C ALA A 22 -21.68 -11.77 -31.60
N ARG A 23 -20.83 -12.72 -32.03
CA ARG A 23 -19.88 -13.36 -31.12
C ARG A 23 -18.88 -12.29 -30.72
N PRO A 24 -18.62 -12.08 -29.41
CA PRO A 24 -17.55 -11.19 -29.01
C PRO A 24 -16.24 -11.66 -29.65
N PRO A 25 -15.40 -10.74 -30.16
CA PRO A 25 -14.15 -11.09 -30.80
C PRO A 25 -13.24 -11.84 -29.82
N LEU A 26 -12.66 -12.95 -30.29
CA LEU A 26 -11.69 -13.73 -29.52
C LEU A 26 -10.42 -12.89 -29.36
N THR A 27 -10.18 -12.44 -28.13
CA THR A 27 -8.97 -11.68 -27.79
C THR A 27 -7.95 -12.65 -27.20
N ILE A 28 -6.70 -12.56 -27.67
CA ILE A 28 -5.60 -13.33 -27.08
C ILE A 28 -5.32 -12.76 -25.69
N ALA A 29 -5.60 -13.55 -24.64
CA ALA A 29 -5.28 -13.18 -23.28
C ALA A 29 -3.76 -13.16 -23.08
N ASP A 30 -3.25 -12.20 -22.31
CA ASP A 30 -1.84 -12.15 -21.97
C ASP A 30 -1.49 -13.35 -21.07
N THR A 31 -0.79 -14.31 -21.65
CA THR A 31 -0.42 -15.57 -20.99
C THR A 31 0.89 -15.45 -20.21
N ARG A 32 1.55 -14.29 -20.24
CA ARG A 32 2.87 -14.05 -19.62
C ARG A 32 2.78 -13.38 -18.24
N ILE A 33 1.67 -13.55 -17.53
CA ILE A 33 1.48 -12.98 -16.20
C ILE A 33 2.03 -13.96 -15.16
N THR A 34 3.08 -13.58 -14.45
CA THR A 34 3.71 -14.38 -13.40
C THR A 34 3.20 -13.99 -12.01
N GLY A 35 3.30 -14.92 -11.05
CA GLY A 35 2.97 -14.68 -9.65
C GLY A 35 4.19 -14.93 -8.76
N PHE A 36 4.53 -13.98 -7.89
CA PHE A 36 5.60 -14.08 -6.91
C PHE A 36 5.03 -14.07 -5.50
N VAL A 37 5.61 -14.89 -4.63
CA VAL A 37 5.23 -14.98 -3.22
C VAL A 37 6.50 -14.96 -2.38
N GLY A 38 6.53 -14.15 -1.32
CA GLY A 38 7.69 -14.10 -0.45
C GLY A 38 7.65 -12.92 0.52
N VAL A 39 8.77 -12.72 1.22
CA VAL A 39 8.88 -11.71 2.27
C VAL A 39 9.27 -10.37 1.66
N ALA A 40 8.66 -9.28 2.14
CA ALA A 40 9.01 -7.92 1.76
C ALA A 40 9.04 -6.98 2.98
N GLN A 41 9.73 -5.85 2.86
CA GLN A 41 9.97 -4.90 3.94
C GLN A 41 8.68 -4.19 4.38
N LYS A 42 7.87 -3.76 3.41
CA LYS A 42 6.60 -3.02 3.58
C LYS A 42 5.54 -3.51 2.60
N GLY A 43 4.36 -2.92 2.65
CA GLY A 43 3.26 -3.20 1.71
C GLY A 43 2.14 -4.06 2.32
N PRO A 44 1.04 -4.24 1.58
CA PRO A 44 -0.10 -5.02 2.06
C PRO A 44 0.30 -6.48 2.25
N MET A 45 -0.16 -7.09 3.34
CA MET A 45 0.18 -8.46 3.72
C MET A 45 -0.92 -9.43 3.30
N ASN A 46 -0.53 -10.59 2.76
CA ASN A 46 -1.44 -11.65 2.28
C ASN A 46 -2.46 -11.20 1.22
N GLU A 47 -2.21 -10.06 0.56
CA GLU A 47 -3.05 -9.53 -0.51
C GLU A 47 -2.26 -9.52 -1.82
N PRO A 48 -2.81 -10.09 -2.91
CA PRO A 48 -2.15 -10.05 -4.21
C PRO A 48 -2.24 -8.66 -4.82
N VAL A 49 -1.09 -8.06 -5.13
CA VAL A 49 -0.99 -6.77 -5.80
C VAL A 49 -0.45 -6.98 -7.20
N LYS A 50 -1.15 -6.44 -8.21
CA LYS A 50 -0.66 -6.43 -9.59
C LYS A 50 0.33 -5.30 -9.77
N LEU A 51 1.49 -5.62 -10.32
CA LEU A 51 2.56 -4.68 -10.65
C LEU A 51 2.85 -4.74 -12.15
N ASN A 52 3.15 -3.57 -12.73
CA ASN A 52 3.46 -3.44 -14.15
C ASN A 52 4.91 -3.01 -14.42
N ASN A 53 5.59 -2.44 -13.43
CA ASN A 53 7.01 -2.12 -13.53
C ASN A 53 7.75 -2.44 -12.22
N TRP A 54 9.07 -2.29 -12.28
CA TRP A 54 9.95 -2.43 -11.12
C TRP A 54 9.80 -1.29 -10.10
N ASP A 55 9.55 -0.05 -10.54
CA ASP A 55 9.44 1.08 -9.61
C ASP A 55 8.21 0.99 -8.69
N GLU A 56 7.08 0.49 -9.19
CA GLU A 56 5.86 0.19 -8.43
C GLU A 56 6.18 -0.85 -7.34
N PHE A 57 7.01 -1.85 -7.65
CA PHE A 57 7.48 -2.81 -6.66
C PHE A 57 8.25 -2.11 -5.53
N LEU A 58 9.19 -1.23 -5.86
CA LEU A 58 9.96 -0.46 -4.87
C LEU A 58 9.09 0.47 -4.01
N GLU A 59 8.09 1.11 -4.62
CA GLU A 59 7.17 2.00 -3.92
C GLU A 59 6.27 1.24 -2.94
N ILE A 60 5.74 0.08 -3.34
CA ILE A 60 4.76 -0.67 -2.55
C ILE A 60 5.44 -1.58 -1.53
N PHE A 61 6.44 -2.36 -1.95
CA PHE A 61 7.04 -3.43 -1.15
C PHE A 61 8.43 -3.08 -0.58
N GLY A 62 9.13 -2.13 -1.21
CA GLY A 62 10.46 -1.70 -0.78
C GLY A 62 11.57 -2.69 -1.12
N LEU A 63 12.81 -2.35 -0.75
CA LEU A 63 13.97 -3.21 -0.90
C LEU A 63 14.33 -3.81 0.46
N THR A 64 14.52 -5.12 0.49
CA THR A 64 14.98 -5.84 1.67
C THR A 64 16.12 -6.76 1.23
N THR A 65 17.18 -6.83 2.03
CA THR A 65 18.32 -7.75 1.77
C THR A 65 18.03 -9.15 2.30
N ASP A 66 17.06 -9.29 3.20
CA ASP A 66 16.69 -10.55 3.86
C ASP A 66 15.84 -11.49 2.98
N SER A 67 15.47 -11.10 1.76
CA SER A 67 14.63 -11.92 0.88
C SER A 67 15.00 -11.81 -0.59
N TYR A 68 14.87 -12.94 -1.29
CA TYR A 68 15.12 -13.05 -2.74
C TYR A 68 13.94 -12.58 -3.61
N LEU A 69 12.87 -12.08 -2.98
CA LEU A 69 11.67 -11.68 -3.71
C LEU A 69 11.93 -10.45 -4.57
N ALA A 70 12.68 -9.47 -4.04
CA ALA A 70 13.09 -8.29 -4.79
C ALA A 70 13.93 -8.66 -6.01
N ASP A 71 14.94 -9.51 -5.84
CA ASP A 71 15.82 -9.94 -6.94
C ASP A 71 15.06 -10.73 -8.02
N SER A 72 14.13 -11.58 -7.61
CA SER A 72 13.30 -12.38 -8.53
C SER A 72 12.40 -11.50 -9.39
N VAL A 73 11.75 -10.51 -8.77
CA VAL A 73 10.88 -9.55 -9.45
C VAL A 73 11.71 -8.64 -10.37
N TYR A 74 12.88 -8.19 -9.92
CA TYR A 74 13.81 -7.42 -10.73
C TYR A 74 14.27 -8.19 -11.97
N GLY A 75 14.66 -9.46 -11.80
CA GLY A 75 15.06 -10.33 -12.91
C GLY A 75 13.92 -10.53 -13.92
N PHE A 76 12.68 -10.68 -13.44
CA PHE A 76 11.51 -10.81 -14.32
C PHE A 76 11.28 -9.59 -15.20
N PHE A 77 11.31 -8.38 -14.61
CA PHE A 77 11.17 -7.15 -15.38
C PHE A 77 12.37 -6.91 -16.31
N SER A 78 13.58 -7.26 -15.88
CA SER A 78 14.80 -7.18 -16.70
C SER A 78 14.75 -8.13 -17.90
N ASN A 79 14.08 -9.27 -17.78
CA ASN A 79 13.85 -10.24 -18.85
C ASN A 79 12.70 -9.83 -19.80
N GLY A 80 12.12 -8.64 -19.65
CA GLY A 80 11.03 -8.14 -20.49
C GLY A 80 9.63 -8.56 -20.03
N GLY A 81 9.48 -9.01 -18.77
CA GLY A 81 8.18 -9.20 -18.14
C GLY A 81 7.39 -7.89 -18.09
N ARG A 82 6.07 -7.94 -18.36
CA ARG A 82 5.20 -6.75 -18.41
C ARG A 82 4.29 -6.59 -17.20
N SER A 83 3.81 -7.70 -16.64
CA SER A 83 2.90 -7.67 -15.50
C SER A 83 3.14 -8.89 -14.63
N CYS A 84 3.17 -8.68 -13.32
CA CYS A 84 3.23 -9.76 -12.35
C CYS A 84 2.31 -9.48 -11.16
N TRP A 85 1.89 -10.54 -10.49
CA TRP A 85 1.25 -10.45 -9.19
C TRP A 85 2.26 -10.73 -8.10
N VAL A 86 2.26 -9.94 -7.04
CA VAL A 86 3.14 -10.12 -5.89
C VAL A 86 2.29 -10.24 -4.64
N VAL A 87 2.52 -11.30 -3.87
CA VAL A 87 1.93 -11.50 -2.54
C VAL A 87 3.05 -11.46 -1.51
N ARG A 88 2.95 -10.48 -0.61
CA ARG A 88 3.82 -10.41 0.56
C ARG A 88 3.32 -11.35 1.65
N VAL A 89 4.21 -12.20 2.14
CA VAL A 89 3.97 -13.10 3.26
C VAL A 89 4.94 -12.76 4.39
N ALA A 90 4.45 -12.79 5.62
CA ALA A 90 5.25 -12.64 6.82
C ALA A 90 4.65 -13.48 7.95
N HIS A 91 5.42 -13.75 9.00
CA HIS A 91 4.91 -14.45 10.17
C HIS A 91 4.07 -13.49 11.02
N CYS A 92 2.74 -13.60 11.01
CA CYS A 92 1.87 -12.81 11.89
C CYS A 92 1.52 -13.55 13.18
N ALA A 93 1.12 -12.79 14.21
CA ALA A 93 0.55 -13.38 15.42
C ALA A 93 -0.82 -14.00 15.12
N PRO A 94 -1.18 -15.12 15.77
CA PRO A 94 -2.56 -15.58 15.78
C PRO A 94 -3.49 -14.48 16.29
N ARG A 95 -4.69 -14.38 15.70
CA ARG A 95 -5.68 -13.37 16.10
C ARG A 95 -5.97 -13.48 17.60
N GLY A 96 -5.80 -12.38 18.33
CA GLY A 96 -6.05 -12.31 19.78
C GLY A 96 -4.82 -12.55 20.67
N THR A 97 -3.64 -12.81 20.09
CA THR A 97 -2.37 -12.90 20.85
C THR A 97 -1.52 -11.66 20.61
N MET A 98 -0.79 -11.20 21.64
CA MET A 98 0.18 -10.11 21.47
C MET A 98 1.32 -10.56 20.54
N PRO A 99 1.71 -9.72 19.57
CA PRO A 99 2.79 -10.06 18.66
C PRO A 99 4.11 -10.23 19.41
N LYS A 100 4.82 -11.34 19.15
CA LYS A 100 6.18 -11.58 19.63
C LYS A 100 7.18 -10.79 18.77
N VAL A 101 8.41 -10.62 19.28
CA VAL A 101 9.49 -9.84 18.62
C VAL A 101 9.74 -10.27 17.17
N ASN A 102 9.56 -11.55 16.85
CA ASN A 102 9.81 -12.10 15.49
C ASN A 102 8.56 -12.10 14.58
N GLN A 103 7.49 -11.43 14.98
CA GLN A 103 6.23 -11.41 14.24
C GLN A 103 6.02 -10.04 13.59
N ALA A 104 5.44 -10.04 12.39
CA ALA A 104 5.08 -8.82 11.69
C ALA A 104 4.00 -8.07 12.49
N SER A 105 4.36 -6.91 13.01
CA SER A 105 3.46 -5.97 13.67
C SER A 105 3.65 -4.56 13.11
N CYS A 106 2.59 -3.75 13.13
CA CYS A 106 2.69 -2.33 12.83
C CYS A 106 3.46 -1.64 13.95
N ALA A 107 4.47 -0.84 13.59
CA ALA A 107 5.09 0.06 14.55
C ALA A 107 4.03 1.04 15.08
N GLU A 108 3.98 1.18 16.40
CA GLU A 108 3.05 2.06 17.10
C GLU A 108 3.82 2.88 18.13
N GLN A 109 3.60 4.19 18.13
CA GLN A 109 4.14 5.11 19.13
C GLN A 109 3.01 5.97 19.68
N VAL A 110 2.88 5.98 21.01
CA VAL A 110 1.95 6.83 21.72
C VAL A 110 2.76 7.93 22.40
N GLN A 111 2.49 9.18 22.01
CA GLN A 111 3.01 10.34 22.70
C GLN A 111 2.16 10.59 23.96
N ILE A 112 2.86 10.85 25.05
CA ILE A 112 2.29 11.15 26.34
C ILE A 112 2.49 12.66 26.56
N ASP A 113 1.44 13.36 26.99
CA ASP A 113 1.53 14.77 27.36
C ASP A 113 2.12 14.96 28.76
N ASP A 114 2.39 16.22 29.13
CA ASP A 114 2.96 16.61 30.43
C ASP A 114 2.14 16.09 31.64
N TRP A 115 0.84 15.81 31.45
CA TRP A 115 -0.04 15.24 32.47
C TRP A 115 -0.16 13.71 32.44
N ALA A 116 0.80 13.01 31.83
CA ALA A 116 0.80 11.55 31.71
C ALA A 116 -0.42 10.95 30.98
N LYS A 117 -1.14 11.77 30.19
CA LYS A 117 -2.27 11.32 29.37
C LYS A 117 -1.80 11.02 27.94
N PRO A 118 -2.27 9.92 27.31
CA PRO A 118 -1.95 9.64 25.92
C PRO A 118 -2.68 10.63 25.00
N SER A 119 -1.95 11.42 24.24
CA SER A 119 -2.52 12.51 23.43
C SER A 119 -2.50 12.22 21.94
N LEU A 120 -1.42 11.60 21.45
CA LEU A 120 -1.23 11.31 20.04
C LEU A 120 -0.77 9.87 19.84
N LYS A 121 -1.55 9.09 19.09
CA LYS A 121 -1.18 7.73 18.68
C LYS A 121 -0.82 7.69 17.20
N ILE A 122 0.43 7.35 16.91
CA ILE A 122 0.96 7.22 15.56
C ILE A 122 1.16 5.73 15.29
N ARG A 123 0.60 5.26 14.18
CA ARG A 123 0.70 3.87 13.75
C ARG A 123 1.17 3.81 12.31
N ALA A 124 2.15 2.98 12.04
CA ALA A 124 2.58 2.67 10.68
C ALA A 124 1.43 2.06 9.87
N LEU A 125 1.44 2.28 8.56
CA LEU A 125 0.34 1.88 7.68
C LEU A 125 0.28 0.35 7.49
N ASN A 126 1.44 -0.31 7.45
CA ASN A 126 1.64 -1.73 7.20
C ASN A 126 2.62 -2.29 8.22
N GLU A 127 2.53 -3.59 8.51
CA GLU A 127 3.51 -4.25 9.37
C GLU A 127 4.90 -4.28 8.71
N GLY A 128 5.95 -4.29 9.52
CA GLY A 128 7.33 -4.50 9.06
C GLY A 128 8.34 -3.54 9.65
N THR A 129 9.62 -3.85 9.43
CA THR A 129 10.76 -3.11 9.99
C THR A 129 10.86 -1.68 9.47
N TRP A 130 10.29 -1.37 8.31
CA TRP A 130 10.24 -0.02 7.73
C TRP A 130 9.61 1.02 8.68
N GLY A 131 8.64 0.60 9.52
CA GLY A 131 7.98 1.46 10.49
C GLY A 131 8.92 2.03 11.53
N ASN A 132 10.01 1.32 11.85
CA ASN A 132 11.01 1.73 12.83
C ASN A 132 11.85 2.93 12.35
N SER A 133 11.88 3.17 11.04
CA SER A 133 12.60 4.29 10.43
C SER A 133 11.76 5.56 10.30
N ILE A 134 10.49 5.53 10.72
CA ILE A 134 9.60 6.69 10.68
C ILE A 134 9.84 7.53 11.92
N TRP A 135 10.29 8.77 11.72
CA TRP A 135 10.35 9.78 12.77
C TRP A 135 9.35 10.88 12.45
N PHE A 136 8.71 11.40 13.49
CA PHE A 136 7.84 12.57 13.40
C PHE A 136 8.39 13.64 14.33
N ARG A 137 8.20 14.90 13.93
CA ARG A 137 8.52 16.05 14.76
C ARG A 137 7.23 16.82 14.99
N CYS A 138 6.79 16.89 16.24
CA CYS A 138 5.72 17.80 16.63
C CYS A 138 6.34 19.17 16.85
N LEU A 139 5.98 20.13 16.01
CA LEU A 139 6.33 21.53 16.20
C LEU A 139 5.12 22.24 16.78
N HIS A 140 5.33 22.96 17.87
CA HIS A 140 4.33 23.92 18.34
C HIS A 140 4.44 25.17 17.48
N ALA A 141 3.51 25.34 16.54
CA ALA A 141 3.41 26.57 15.77
C ALA A 141 2.79 27.65 16.64
N THR A 142 3.62 28.50 17.25
CA THR A 142 3.20 29.76 17.87
C THR A 142 2.87 30.79 16.78
N GLY A 143 1.78 30.54 16.05
CA GLY A 143 1.16 31.56 15.20
C GLY A 143 0.23 32.42 16.05
N ALA A 144 0.73 33.56 16.51
CA ALA A 144 0.03 34.59 17.29
C ALA A 144 -0.64 34.09 18.59
N SER A 145 -0.16 34.56 19.74
CA SER A 145 -0.92 34.54 20.99
C SER A 145 -2.16 35.44 20.86
N ALA A 146 -3.21 34.94 20.22
CA ALA A 146 -4.56 35.34 20.54
C ALA A 146 -5.08 34.30 21.54
N LEU A 147 -5.23 34.75 22.79
CA LEU A 147 -5.97 34.02 23.82
C LEU A 147 -7.27 33.51 23.21
N LEU A 148 -7.47 32.18 23.27
CA LEU A 148 -8.72 31.41 23.23
C LEU A 148 -8.55 30.16 22.36
N THR A 149 -8.77 29.01 22.99
CA THR A 149 -8.83 27.64 22.43
C THR A 149 -7.51 26.88 22.40
N ARG A 150 -6.99 26.55 23.60
CA ARG A 150 -6.17 25.36 23.83
C ARG A 150 -7.04 24.30 24.50
N ASP A 151 -7.95 23.71 23.76
CA ASP A 151 -8.49 22.39 24.07
C ASP A 151 -8.68 21.69 22.74
N LEU A 152 -7.80 20.74 22.46
CA LEU A 152 -7.97 19.81 21.36
C LEU A 152 -8.60 18.55 21.98
N ASP A 153 -9.87 18.28 21.67
CA ASP A 153 -10.53 17.08 22.20
C ASP A 153 -9.83 15.79 21.75
N ILE A 154 -9.81 14.82 22.66
CA ILE A 154 -9.21 13.50 22.46
C ILE A 154 -9.82 12.84 21.22
N GLY A 155 -9.03 12.67 20.16
CA GLY A 155 -9.43 12.02 18.91
C GLY A 155 -9.70 12.94 17.71
N ALA A 156 -9.48 14.25 17.81
CA ALA A 156 -9.85 15.22 16.77
C ALA A 156 -9.04 15.15 15.45
N VAL A 157 -7.97 14.34 15.35
CA VAL A 157 -7.16 14.27 14.12
C VAL A 157 -6.99 12.84 13.62
N ARG A 158 -7.90 12.40 12.75
CA ARG A 158 -7.68 11.24 11.87
C ARG A 158 -7.18 11.73 10.51
N ARG A 159 -5.87 11.94 10.37
CA ARG A 159 -5.25 12.16 9.05
C ARG A 159 -4.62 10.87 8.53
N ARG A 160 -5.23 10.29 7.50
CA ARG A 160 -4.52 9.38 6.59
C ARG A 160 -3.68 10.26 5.67
N SER A 161 -2.38 10.34 5.92
CA SER A 161 -1.44 11.03 5.03
C SER A 161 -0.52 10.01 4.38
N THR A 162 -0.69 9.78 3.09
CA THR A 162 0.28 9.10 2.22
C THR A 162 1.33 10.05 1.65
N ARG A 163 1.45 11.28 2.18
CA ARG A 163 2.49 12.23 1.80
C ARG A 163 2.73 13.21 2.95
N CYS A 164 3.70 12.90 3.81
CA CYS A 164 4.37 13.98 4.53
C CYS A 164 5.18 14.74 3.49
N ALA A 165 4.87 16.03 3.32
CA ALA A 165 5.69 16.94 2.53
C ALA A 165 7.05 17.09 3.24
N ALA A 166 7.96 16.17 2.92
CA ALA A 166 9.38 16.44 3.04
C ALA A 166 9.70 17.46 1.94
N SER A 167 9.72 18.75 2.31
CA SER A 167 10.34 19.77 1.50
C SER A 167 11.78 19.33 1.24
N ARG A 168 12.05 18.88 0.01
CA ARG A 168 13.40 18.85 -0.53
C ARG A 168 13.87 20.31 -0.63
N SER A 169 14.63 20.75 0.35
CA SER A 169 15.60 21.82 0.14
C SER A 169 16.87 21.44 0.88
N ALA A 170 17.85 21.00 0.09
CA ALA A 170 19.21 20.76 0.52
C ALA A 170 19.77 21.98 1.26
N ARG A 171 20.30 21.77 2.47
CA ARG A 171 21.47 22.48 2.97
C ARG A 171 22.14 21.62 4.03
N TRP A 172 23.21 20.95 3.62
CA TRP A 172 24.18 20.37 4.54
C TRP A 172 25.00 21.49 5.18
N SER A 173 25.14 21.44 6.50
CA SER A 173 26.27 21.99 7.27
C SER A 173 26.32 21.24 8.61
N GLY A 174 27.53 20.83 9.05
CA GLY A 174 27.80 19.95 10.20
C GLY A 174 27.22 20.42 11.55
N SER A 175 27.43 19.75 12.69
CA SER A 175 28.48 18.84 13.12
C SER A 175 27.95 17.93 14.24
N MET A 176 28.62 16.80 14.42
CA MET A 176 28.54 15.79 15.47
C MET A 176 28.54 16.36 16.92
N ILE A 177 27.88 15.69 17.87
CA ILE A 177 28.41 15.15 19.15
C ILE A 177 27.28 14.51 19.99
N ALA A 178 27.64 13.44 20.68
CA ALA A 178 26.85 12.38 21.30
C ALA A 178 26.08 12.73 22.59
N THR A 179 25.09 11.89 22.92
CA THR A 179 24.90 11.44 24.31
C THR A 179 24.31 10.02 24.32
N THR A 180 24.92 9.17 25.12
CA THR A 180 24.70 7.73 25.36
C THR A 180 23.29 7.38 25.86
N PRO A 181 22.77 6.17 25.55
CA PRO A 181 21.63 5.63 26.28
C PRO A 181 22.12 4.96 27.59
N THR A 182 21.65 5.48 28.72
CA THR A 182 21.66 4.73 30.00
C THR A 182 20.41 3.86 30.04
N MET A 183 20.61 2.57 30.28
CA MET A 183 19.60 1.53 30.46
C MET A 183 18.72 1.79 31.69
N CYS A 184 17.47 1.32 31.60
CA CYS A 184 16.90 0.31 32.51
C CYS A 184 16.15 -0.71 31.65
#